data_AF-A0A948ZCW9-F1
#
_entry.id   AF-A0A948ZCW9-F1
#
_cell.length_a   1.000
_cell.length_b   1.000
_cell.length_c   1.000
_cell.angle_alpha   90.00
_cell.angle_beta   90.00
_cell.angle_gamma   90.00
#
_symmetry.space_group_name_H-M   'P 1'
#
loop_
_entity.id
_entity.type
_entity.pdbx_description
1 polymer ?
#
loop_
_entity_poly.entity_id
_entity_poly.type
_entity_poly.pdbx_seq_one_letter_code
_entity_poly.pdbx_strand_id
1 'polypeptide(L)'
;QRENKEKEFIKLILAAYKAEPVDSFNSFVGKKRDRLVAVGQIDTPVTNDFLEKIISECKEKKITKADVLGFDYEMGINFEQAKKLGIDAQFKVIPREVFDKKAVEKGQVKFYDVAYIEVKPIIRGRGNVKEVAIELTDFSVFYNQDNTGEVEEKLQSGGNKIIIENGQVIKISKDKNTDIIEREVLTKKWTDWIDYWSVDFDFESKKEIVRIPKEPLRQSKIDGSQDPKQLEFDNFKEVWTGNYIFENEWQSFRTKKAFRSGKFQDIELISAFKEVPKGKMKIAVKVIDIFGNDTTKVVEVNI
;
A
#
# COMPACT_ATOMS: atom_id res chain seq x y z
N GLN A 1 10.82 10.42 -26.53
CA GLN A 1 11.04 11.18 -25.27
C GLN A 1 10.60 10.39 -24.02
N ARG A 2 9.41 9.76 -24.01
CA ARG A 2 8.91 8.98 -22.86
C ARG A 2 9.81 7.78 -22.51
N GLU A 3 10.21 6.98 -23.49
CA GLU A 3 11.09 5.81 -23.27
C GLU A 3 12.46 6.17 -22.68
N ASN A 4 13.07 7.29 -23.08
CA ASN A 4 14.35 7.72 -22.48
C ASN A 4 14.18 8.12 -21.01
N LYS A 5 13.07 8.80 -20.67
CA LYS A 5 12.77 9.14 -19.27
C LYS A 5 12.56 7.89 -18.40
N GLU A 6 11.91 6.87 -18.96
CA GLU A 6 11.67 5.60 -18.28
C GLU A 6 12.97 4.83 -18.03
N LYS A 7 13.88 4.79 -19.01
CA LYS A 7 15.21 4.18 -18.85
C LYS A 7 16.06 4.91 -17.79
N GLU A 8 16.07 6.24 -17.80
CA GLU A 8 16.78 7.03 -16.79
C GLU A 8 16.20 6.80 -15.39
N PHE A 9 14.86 6.73 -15.29
CA PHE A 9 14.17 6.40 -14.05
C PHE A 9 14.57 5.03 -13.52
N ILE A 10 14.47 3.98 -14.35
CA ILE A 10 14.87 2.62 -13.96
C ILE A 10 16.32 2.59 -13.49
N LYS A 11 17.24 3.25 -14.23
CA LYS A 11 18.65 3.31 -13.85
C LYS A 11 18.87 3.95 -12.48
N LEU A 12 18.14 5.01 -12.18
CA LEU A 12 18.18 5.69 -10.87
C LEU A 12 17.65 4.79 -9.75
N ILE A 13 16.54 4.07 -9.98
CA ILE A 13 16.01 3.11 -9.00
C ILE A 13 16.98 1.96 -8.74
N LEU A 14 17.57 1.38 -9.79
CA LEU A 14 18.53 0.30 -9.66
C LEU A 14 19.79 0.74 -8.89
N ALA A 15 20.29 1.94 -9.17
CA ALA A 15 21.41 2.52 -8.43
C ALA A 15 21.08 2.69 -6.94
N ALA A 16 19.92 3.27 -6.62
CA ALA A 16 19.45 3.42 -5.24
C ALA A 16 19.24 2.07 -4.54
N TYR A 17 18.71 1.08 -5.26
CA TYR A 17 18.47 -0.26 -4.73
C TYR A 17 19.72 -1.14 -4.67
N LYS A 18 20.84 -0.67 -5.24
CA LYS A 18 22.10 -1.42 -5.39
C LYS A 18 21.90 -2.72 -6.16
N ALA A 19 21.19 -2.63 -7.28
CA ALA A 19 20.94 -3.71 -8.21
C ALA A 19 21.67 -3.47 -9.54
N GLU A 20 22.09 -4.55 -10.18
CA GLU A 20 22.73 -4.53 -11.50
C GLU A 20 21.67 -4.59 -12.59
N PRO A 21 21.76 -3.79 -13.66
CA PRO A 21 20.79 -3.84 -14.76
C PRO A 21 20.86 -5.19 -15.50
N VAL A 22 19.70 -5.68 -15.95
CA VAL A 22 19.61 -6.88 -16.80
C VAL A 22 18.68 -6.61 -17.98
N ASP A 23 19.07 -7.07 -19.16
CA ASP A 23 18.30 -6.88 -20.41
C ASP A 23 17.69 -8.20 -20.94
N SER A 24 17.96 -9.34 -20.29
CA SER A 24 17.53 -10.67 -20.74
C SER A 24 16.08 -11.03 -20.36
N PHE A 25 15.34 -10.07 -19.82
CA PHE A 25 14.01 -10.27 -19.26
C PHE A 25 13.03 -9.23 -19.77
N ASN A 26 11.75 -9.59 -19.81
CA ASN A 26 10.69 -8.72 -20.27
C ASN A 26 10.21 -7.80 -19.15
N SER A 27 9.95 -8.38 -17.97
CA SER A 27 9.40 -7.68 -16.80
C SER A 27 10.47 -7.31 -15.77
N PHE A 28 11.62 -7.97 -15.79
CA PHE A 28 12.74 -7.69 -14.88
C PHE A 28 13.75 -6.75 -15.52
N VAL A 29 14.15 -5.75 -14.76
CA VAL A 29 15.06 -4.69 -15.21
C VAL A 29 16.37 -4.68 -14.44
N GLY A 30 16.45 -5.40 -13.32
CA GLY A 30 17.69 -5.58 -12.59
C GLY A 30 17.82 -6.91 -11.88
N LYS A 31 18.96 -7.10 -11.23
CA LYS A 31 19.29 -8.24 -10.39
C LYS A 31 20.03 -7.75 -9.14
N LYS A 32 19.62 -8.27 -7.99
CA LYS A 32 20.29 -8.02 -6.70
C LYS A 32 20.58 -9.35 -6.05
N ARG A 33 21.86 -9.72 -6.02
CA ARG A 33 22.33 -11.04 -5.55
C ARG A 33 21.65 -12.18 -6.33
N ASP A 34 20.79 -12.96 -5.69
CA ASP A 34 20.04 -14.08 -6.26
C ASP A 34 18.58 -13.73 -6.60
N ARG A 35 18.18 -12.47 -6.47
CA ARG A 35 16.82 -11.99 -6.73
C ARG A 35 16.78 -11.13 -7.98
N LEU A 36 15.81 -11.38 -8.87
CA LEU A 36 15.54 -10.47 -9.98
C LEU A 36 14.67 -9.30 -9.50
N VAL A 37 14.84 -8.15 -10.11
CA VAL A 37 14.20 -6.90 -9.70
C VAL A 37 13.31 -6.40 -10.84
N ALA A 38 12.02 -6.30 -10.56
CA ALA A 38 11.02 -5.64 -11.40
C ALA A 38 10.71 -4.27 -10.79
N VAL A 39 10.58 -3.25 -11.64
CA VAL A 39 10.27 -1.88 -11.22
C VAL A 39 8.96 -1.47 -11.89
N GLY A 40 7.99 -1.08 -11.07
CA GLY A 40 6.72 -0.52 -11.52
C GLY A 40 6.92 0.85 -12.18
N GLN A 41 5.87 1.34 -12.83
CA GLN A 41 5.92 2.64 -13.48
C GLN A 41 5.98 3.79 -12.46
N ILE A 42 6.41 4.96 -12.92
CA ILE A 42 6.57 6.15 -12.06
C ILE A 42 5.22 6.82 -11.72
N ASP A 43 4.24 6.71 -12.63
CA ASP A 43 2.98 7.44 -12.62
C ASP A 43 1.76 6.57 -12.33
N THR A 44 1.93 5.24 -12.27
CA THR A 44 0.84 4.31 -11.99
C THR A 44 1.22 3.33 -10.87
N PRO A 45 0.25 2.93 -10.03
CA PRO A 45 0.49 1.92 -9.01
C PRO A 45 0.79 0.57 -9.65
N VAL A 46 1.52 -0.28 -8.92
CA VAL A 46 1.76 -1.67 -9.32
C VAL A 46 0.45 -2.44 -9.27
N THR A 47 0.03 -3.00 -10.41
CA THR A 47 -1.25 -3.70 -10.57
C THR A 47 -1.14 -5.23 -10.47
N ASN A 48 -2.27 -5.91 -10.29
CA ASN A 48 -2.34 -7.37 -10.41
C ASN A 48 -1.87 -7.87 -11.78
N ASP A 49 -2.21 -7.17 -12.87
CA ASP A 49 -1.75 -7.51 -14.22
C ASP A 49 -0.21 -7.49 -14.34
N PHE A 50 0.44 -6.54 -13.68
CA PHE A 50 1.90 -6.48 -13.64
C PHE A 50 2.48 -7.64 -12.84
N LEU A 51 1.86 -7.98 -11.70
CA LEU A 51 2.25 -9.12 -10.90
C LEU A 51 2.07 -10.45 -11.65
N GLU A 52 0.98 -10.64 -12.40
CA GLU A 52 0.76 -11.83 -13.20
C GLU A 52 1.80 -12.01 -14.31
N LYS A 53 2.24 -10.92 -14.95
CA LYS A 53 3.34 -10.94 -15.92
C LYS A 53 4.65 -11.39 -15.29
N ILE A 54 4.98 -10.85 -14.11
CA ILE A 54 6.17 -11.24 -13.33
C ILE A 54 6.10 -12.71 -12.96
N ILE A 55 4.97 -13.18 -12.42
CA ILE A 55 4.77 -14.57 -12.02
C ILE A 55 4.89 -15.51 -13.23
N SER A 56 4.30 -15.14 -14.35
CA SER A 56 4.34 -15.93 -15.59
C SER A 56 5.77 -16.08 -16.11
N GLU A 57 6.52 -14.97 -16.17
CA GLU A 57 7.92 -14.98 -16.59
C GLU A 57 8.80 -15.77 -15.59
N CYS A 58 8.55 -15.65 -14.29
CA CYS A 58 9.22 -16.46 -13.27
C CYS A 58 9.01 -17.96 -13.51
N LYS A 59 7.79 -18.37 -13.81
CA LYS A 59 7.45 -19.77 -14.08
C LYS A 59 8.13 -20.29 -15.34
N GLU A 60 8.11 -19.50 -16.41
CA GLU A 60 8.74 -19.84 -17.69
C GLU A 60 10.27 -20.01 -17.53
N LYS A 61 10.92 -19.06 -16.87
CA LYS A 61 12.37 -19.02 -16.71
C LYS A 61 12.89 -19.72 -15.45
N LYS A 62 12.01 -20.42 -14.71
CA LYS A 62 12.30 -21.14 -13.46
C LYS A 62 12.98 -20.27 -12.39
N ILE A 63 12.56 -19.01 -12.29
CA ILE A 63 13.01 -18.08 -11.26
C ILE A 63 12.16 -18.30 -10.00
N THR A 64 12.82 -18.44 -8.86
CA THR A 64 12.15 -18.68 -7.57
C THR A 64 12.14 -17.45 -6.67
N LYS A 65 12.87 -16.38 -7.00
CA LYS A 65 13.03 -15.19 -6.15
C LYS A 65 12.95 -13.89 -6.97
N ALA A 66 12.07 -12.99 -6.55
CA ALA A 66 11.84 -11.71 -7.20
C ALA A 66 11.61 -10.58 -6.19
N ASP A 67 12.08 -9.38 -6.51
CA ASP A 67 11.75 -8.13 -5.86
C ASP A 67 10.90 -7.29 -6.81
N VAL A 68 9.74 -6.84 -6.34
CA VAL A 68 8.86 -5.93 -7.06
C VAL A 68 8.93 -4.58 -6.35
N LEU A 69 9.43 -3.56 -7.04
CA LEU A 69 9.60 -2.21 -6.51
C LEU A 69 8.53 -1.30 -7.11
N GLY A 70 7.80 -0.55 -6.29
CA GLY A 70 6.78 0.40 -6.74
C GLY A 70 6.65 1.59 -5.79
N PHE A 71 6.23 2.74 -6.29
CA PHE A 71 5.87 3.87 -5.40
C PHE A 71 4.56 3.61 -4.67
N ASP A 72 3.64 2.91 -5.32
CA ASP A 72 2.32 2.59 -4.83
C ASP A 72 1.85 1.26 -5.41
N TYR A 73 0.84 0.66 -4.80
CA TYR A 73 0.30 -0.64 -5.14
C TYR A 73 -1.22 -0.59 -5.23
N GLU A 74 -1.76 -1.28 -6.23
CA GLU A 74 -3.19 -1.36 -6.45
C GLU A 74 -3.92 -1.95 -5.23
N MET A 75 -5.05 -1.35 -4.86
CA MET A 75 -5.90 -1.87 -3.80
C MET A 75 -6.38 -3.29 -4.17
N GLY A 76 -6.16 -4.25 -3.28
CA GLY A 76 -6.52 -5.64 -3.55
C GLY A 76 -5.49 -6.42 -4.39
N ILE A 77 -4.26 -5.90 -4.54
CA ILE A 77 -3.15 -6.70 -5.06
C ILE A 77 -2.95 -7.98 -4.22
N ASN A 78 -2.84 -9.11 -4.91
CA ASN A 78 -2.71 -10.40 -4.23
C ASN A 78 -1.25 -10.77 -3.98
N PHE A 79 -0.65 -10.19 -2.93
CA PHE A 79 0.74 -10.45 -2.52
C PHE A 79 1.03 -11.94 -2.26
N GLU A 80 0.03 -12.74 -1.93
CA GLU A 80 0.18 -14.18 -1.66
C GLU A 80 0.21 -15.05 -2.91
N GLN A 81 -0.21 -14.54 -4.06
CA GLN A 81 -0.34 -15.31 -5.30
C GLN A 81 0.99 -15.93 -5.73
N ALA A 82 2.07 -15.13 -5.69
CA ALA A 82 3.42 -15.59 -6.01
C ALA A 82 3.87 -16.71 -5.06
N LYS A 83 3.63 -16.55 -3.76
CA LYS A 83 4.01 -17.52 -2.72
C LYS A 83 3.28 -18.85 -2.88
N LYS A 84 1.98 -18.82 -3.23
CA LYS A 84 1.18 -20.02 -3.53
C LYS A 84 1.73 -20.81 -4.72
N LEU A 85 2.45 -20.15 -5.62
CA LEU A 85 3.10 -20.74 -6.80
C LEU A 85 4.59 -21.08 -6.57
N GLY A 86 5.08 -20.97 -5.32
CA GLY A 86 6.47 -21.31 -4.97
C GLY A 86 7.49 -20.21 -5.31
N ILE A 87 7.04 -19.00 -5.64
CA ILE A 87 7.90 -17.85 -5.91
C ILE A 87 7.98 -17.00 -4.64
N ASP A 88 9.19 -16.81 -4.13
CA ASP A 88 9.50 -15.86 -3.06
C ASP A 88 9.56 -14.45 -3.66
N ALA A 89 8.40 -13.79 -3.73
CA ALA A 89 8.27 -12.40 -4.16
C ALA A 89 8.26 -11.46 -2.95
N GLN A 90 9.15 -10.46 -2.97
CA GLN A 90 9.14 -9.36 -2.02
C GLN A 90 8.62 -8.11 -2.71
N PHE A 91 7.76 -7.37 -2.03
CA PHE A 91 7.19 -6.13 -2.52
C PHE A 91 7.76 -4.99 -1.70
N LYS A 92 8.37 -4.01 -2.37
CA LYS A 92 9.01 -2.89 -1.69
C LYS A 92 8.54 -1.54 -2.21
N VAL A 93 8.33 -0.62 -1.29
CA VAL A 93 8.01 0.77 -1.57
C VAL A 93 9.27 1.52 -1.93
N ILE A 94 9.23 2.23 -3.06
CA ILE A 94 10.28 3.12 -3.51
C ILE A 94 10.14 4.44 -2.72
N PRO A 95 11.12 4.82 -1.88
CA PRO A 95 11.07 6.10 -1.17
C PRO A 95 11.28 7.27 -2.14
N ARG A 96 10.71 8.45 -1.85
CA ARG A 96 10.92 9.65 -2.68
C ARG A 96 12.38 10.14 -2.68
N GLU A 97 13.16 9.74 -1.68
CA GLU A 97 14.59 10.05 -1.57
C GLU A 97 15.43 9.52 -2.74
N VAL A 98 14.91 8.55 -3.52
CA VAL A 98 15.60 8.07 -4.73
C VAL A 98 15.90 9.20 -5.72
N PHE A 99 15.09 10.27 -5.72
CA PHE A 99 15.28 11.41 -6.60
C PHE A 99 16.40 12.36 -6.13
N ASP A 100 16.87 12.23 -4.89
CA ASP A 100 18.04 12.95 -4.40
C ASP A 100 19.32 12.13 -4.68
N LYS A 101 20.09 12.59 -5.68
CA LYS A 101 21.37 11.96 -6.05
C LYS A 101 22.34 11.84 -4.87
N LYS A 102 22.37 12.83 -3.97
CA LYS A 102 23.27 12.80 -2.80
C LYS A 102 22.87 11.69 -1.83
N ALA A 103 21.57 11.49 -1.61
CA ALA A 103 21.06 10.42 -0.75
C ALA A 103 21.38 9.03 -1.33
N VAL A 104 21.26 8.88 -2.66
CA VAL A 104 21.61 7.65 -3.38
C VAL A 104 23.10 7.34 -3.27
N GLU A 105 23.97 8.32 -3.55
CA GLU A 105 25.43 8.17 -3.49
C GLU A 105 25.93 7.84 -2.08
N LYS A 106 25.32 8.45 -1.05
CA LYS A 106 25.60 8.14 0.35
C LYS A 106 25.01 6.81 0.81
N GLY A 107 24.25 6.12 -0.04
CA GLY A 107 23.57 4.86 0.30
C GLY A 107 22.56 5.00 1.43
N GLN A 108 22.00 6.20 1.62
CA GLN A 108 21.03 6.51 2.67
C GLN A 108 19.61 6.10 2.30
N VAL A 109 19.36 5.84 1.01
CA VAL A 109 18.05 5.42 0.53
C VAL A 109 17.75 3.98 0.96
N LYS A 110 16.65 3.80 1.71
CA LYS A 110 16.19 2.50 2.18
C LYS A 110 14.84 2.17 1.56
N PHE A 111 14.74 0.98 0.99
CA PHE A 111 13.49 0.46 0.43
C PHE A 111 12.78 -0.34 1.51
N TYR A 112 11.48 -0.11 1.66
CA TYR A 112 10.68 -0.66 2.73
C TYR A 112 9.76 -1.74 2.20
N ASP A 113 9.49 -2.78 2.98
CA ASP A 113 8.47 -3.76 2.58
C ASP A 113 7.08 -3.09 2.62
N VAL A 114 6.20 -3.50 1.70
CA VAL A 114 4.83 -2.97 1.64
C VAL A 114 4.11 -3.30 2.95
N ALA A 115 3.38 -2.32 3.50
CA ALA A 115 2.53 -2.54 4.65
C ALA A 115 1.56 -3.68 4.36
N TYR A 116 1.46 -4.62 5.29
CA TYR A 116 0.66 -5.82 5.10
C TYR A 116 -0.36 -5.95 6.22
N ILE A 117 -1.58 -6.29 5.81
CA ILE A 117 -2.71 -6.61 6.70
C ILE A 117 -2.95 -8.12 6.57
N GLU A 118 -3.05 -8.85 7.66
CA GLU A 118 -3.55 -10.22 7.68
C GLU A 118 -4.92 -10.28 8.30
N VAL A 119 -5.86 -10.90 7.59
CA VAL A 119 -7.24 -11.05 8.05
C VAL A 119 -7.73 -12.45 7.82
N LYS A 120 -8.60 -12.90 8.72
CA LYS A 120 -9.21 -14.22 8.70
C LYS A 120 -10.73 -14.08 8.72
N PRO A 121 -11.43 -14.53 7.66
CA PRO A 121 -12.89 -14.61 7.68
C PRO A 121 -13.37 -15.69 8.66
N ILE A 122 -14.34 -15.34 9.49
CA ILE A 122 -15.06 -16.24 10.39
C ILE A 122 -16.48 -16.38 9.85
N ILE A 123 -16.80 -17.55 9.28
CA ILE A 123 -18.11 -17.83 8.70
C ILE A 123 -18.91 -18.73 9.64
N ARG A 124 -20.17 -18.34 9.92
CA ARG A 124 -21.12 -19.08 10.76
C ARG A 124 -22.49 -19.12 10.09
N GLY A 125 -23.42 -19.86 10.71
CA GLY A 125 -24.78 -20.05 10.19
C GLY A 125 -25.00 -21.37 9.45
N ARG A 126 -26.27 -21.75 9.29
CA ARG A 126 -26.72 -22.98 8.60
C ARG A 126 -27.84 -22.62 7.61
N GLY A 127 -27.85 -23.25 6.43
CA GLY A 127 -28.87 -23.00 5.40
C GLY A 127 -28.51 -21.84 4.46
N ASN A 128 -29.50 -21.01 4.13
CA ASN A 128 -29.36 -19.91 3.17
C ASN A 128 -28.94 -18.56 3.77
N VAL A 129 -29.01 -18.43 5.11
CA VAL A 129 -28.52 -17.25 5.83
C VAL A 129 -27.20 -17.63 6.48
N LYS A 130 -26.16 -16.89 6.11
CA LYS A 130 -24.79 -17.07 6.58
C LYS A 130 -24.35 -15.77 7.21
N GLU A 131 -23.52 -15.87 8.21
CA GLU A 131 -22.92 -14.71 8.86
C GLU A 131 -21.42 -14.75 8.63
N VAL A 132 -20.84 -13.58 8.33
CA VAL A 132 -19.40 -13.41 8.21
C VAL A 132 -18.94 -12.34 9.19
N ALA A 133 -17.82 -12.60 9.85
CA ALA A 133 -17.03 -11.60 10.57
C ALA A 133 -15.60 -11.65 10.07
N ILE A 134 -14.88 -10.55 10.19
CA ILE A 134 -13.45 -10.48 9.88
C ILE A 134 -12.66 -10.37 11.17
N GLU A 135 -11.69 -11.26 11.35
CA GLU A 135 -10.68 -11.17 12.39
C GLU A 135 -9.40 -10.57 11.78
N LEU A 136 -8.94 -9.45 12.31
CA LEU A 136 -7.64 -8.88 12.02
C LEU A 136 -6.60 -9.63 12.86
N THR A 137 -5.71 -10.37 12.19
CA THR A 137 -4.76 -11.28 12.85
C THR A 137 -3.34 -10.73 12.91
N ASP A 138 -2.97 -9.90 11.94
CA ASP A 138 -1.66 -9.25 11.89
C ASP A 138 -1.71 -7.93 11.12
N PHE A 139 -0.82 -7.01 11.46
CA PHE A 139 -0.59 -5.77 10.73
C PHE A 139 0.86 -5.35 10.90
N SER A 140 1.55 -5.15 9.77
CA SER A 140 2.95 -4.74 9.78
C SER A 140 3.14 -3.51 8.91
N VAL A 141 3.89 -2.55 9.45
CA VAL A 141 4.30 -1.33 8.78
C VAL A 141 5.80 -1.18 8.90
N PHE A 142 6.47 -0.77 7.82
CA PHE A 142 7.92 -0.67 7.75
C PHE A 142 8.38 0.77 7.49
N TYR A 143 7.91 1.72 8.29
CA TYR A 143 8.39 3.10 8.20
C TYR A 143 9.79 3.26 8.82
N ASN A 144 10.57 4.18 8.25
CA ASN A 144 11.67 4.86 8.94
C ASN A 144 11.48 6.36 8.75
N GLN A 145 11.53 7.12 9.83
CA GLN A 145 11.36 8.58 9.79
C GLN A 145 12.69 9.34 9.71
N ASP A 146 13.77 8.76 10.23
CA ASP A 146 15.08 9.40 10.32
C ASP A 146 16.21 8.38 10.19
N ASN A 147 17.38 8.82 9.73
CA ASN A 147 18.60 8.01 9.80
C ASN A 147 19.08 7.98 11.26
N THR A 148 18.86 6.87 11.97
CA THR A 148 19.07 6.70 13.43
C THR A 148 20.39 7.32 13.92
N GLY A 149 21.48 7.12 13.18
CA GLY A 149 22.80 7.65 13.56
C GLY A 149 22.90 9.18 13.55
N GLU A 150 22.24 9.87 12.61
CA GLU A 150 22.29 11.35 12.58
C GLU A 150 21.46 11.98 13.70
N VAL A 151 20.43 11.27 14.18
CA VAL A 151 19.58 11.74 15.28
C VAL A 151 20.34 11.65 16.60
N GLU A 152 21.08 10.57 16.81
CA GLU A 152 21.90 10.36 18.02
C GLU A 152 23.00 11.43 18.15
N GLU A 153 23.66 11.77 17.04
CA GLU A 153 24.71 12.80 17.01
C GLU A 153 24.18 14.23 17.26
N LYS A 154 22.95 14.52 16.82
CA LYS A 154 22.33 15.85 16.96
C LYS A 154 21.59 16.03 18.30
N LEU A 155 21.41 14.96 19.08
CA LEU A 155 20.64 15.02 20.32
C LEU A 155 21.46 15.71 21.43
N GLN A 156 20.91 16.79 21.98
CA GLN A 156 21.53 17.50 23.11
C GLN A 156 21.43 16.68 24.40
N SER A 157 22.38 16.89 25.31
CA SER A 157 22.41 16.22 26.62
C SER A 157 21.14 16.50 27.42
N GLY A 158 20.44 15.46 27.86
CA GLY A 158 19.12 15.54 28.50
C GLY A 158 17.92 15.65 27.56
N GLY A 159 18.16 15.65 26.24
CA GLY A 159 17.11 15.64 25.23
C GLY A 159 16.53 14.24 25.02
N ASN A 160 15.29 14.21 24.53
CA ASN A 160 14.68 12.99 24.00
C ASN A 160 14.11 13.27 22.61
N LYS A 161 14.06 12.24 21.79
CA LYS A 161 13.42 12.27 20.48
C LYS A 161 12.77 10.93 20.20
N ILE A 162 11.56 10.98 19.64
CA ILE A 162 10.88 9.80 19.13
C ILE A 162 11.27 9.65 17.68
N ILE A 163 11.75 8.46 17.31
CA ILE A 163 12.05 8.08 15.95
C ILE A 163 11.29 6.81 15.59
N ILE A 164 11.21 6.51 14.30
CA ILE A 164 10.72 5.23 13.81
C ILE A 164 11.89 4.51 13.16
N GLU A 165 12.16 3.29 13.62
CA GLU A 165 13.20 2.42 13.09
C GLU A 165 12.64 1.01 12.84
N ASN A 166 12.74 0.54 11.59
CA ASN A 166 12.28 -0.76 11.09
C ASN A 166 10.85 -1.11 11.51
N GLY A 167 9.92 -0.15 11.43
CA GLY A 167 8.55 -0.40 11.87
C GLY A 167 8.38 -0.51 13.38
N GLN A 168 9.29 0.08 14.17
CA GLN A 168 9.16 0.25 15.61
C GLN A 168 9.28 1.72 15.99
N VAL A 169 8.36 2.20 16.84
CA VAL A 169 8.49 3.54 17.43
C VAL A 169 9.46 3.43 18.60
N ILE A 170 10.60 4.09 18.49
CA ILE A 170 11.66 4.07 19.48
C ILE A 170 11.83 5.48 20.04
N LYS A 171 11.80 5.60 21.36
CA LYS A 171 12.18 6.81 22.07
C LYS A 171 13.67 6.73 22.39
N ILE A 172 14.44 7.61 21.79
CA ILE A 172 15.85 7.83 22.12
C ILE A 172 15.92 8.93 23.17
N SER A 173 16.58 8.65 24.29
CA SER A 173 16.83 9.63 25.36
C SER A 173 18.33 9.67 25.65
N LYS A 174 18.87 10.86 25.86
CA LYS A 174 20.28 11.04 26.20
C LYS A 174 20.42 11.55 27.62
N ASP A 175 21.08 10.78 28.47
CA ASP A 175 21.25 11.13 29.88
C ASP A 175 22.12 12.39 30.06
N LYS A 176 21.77 13.23 31.04
CA LYS A 176 22.43 14.52 31.28
C LYS A 176 23.84 14.39 31.85
N ASN A 177 24.10 13.33 32.60
CA ASN A 177 25.30 13.21 33.43
C ASN A 177 26.32 12.25 32.82
N THR A 178 25.82 11.21 32.15
CA THR A 178 26.63 10.11 31.63
C THR A 178 26.80 10.14 30.12
N ASP A 179 26.06 11.02 29.42
CA ASP A 179 25.98 11.09 27.96
C ASP A 179 25.54 9.77 27.29
N ILE A 180 25.04 8.81 28.08
CA ILE A 180 24.57 7.50 27.62
C ILE A 180 23.24 7.67 26.88
N ILE A 181 23.12 6.98 25.74
CA ILE A 181 21.91 6.94 24.94
C ILE A 181 21.08 5.72 25.34
N GLU A 182 19.87 5.97 25.83
CA GLU A 182 18.87 4.95 26.11
C GLU A 182 17.86 4.86 24.96
N ARG A 183 17.54 3.63 24.55
CA ARG A 183 16.56 3.32 23.51
C ARG A 183 15.39 2.55 24.11
N GLU A 184 14.21 3.15 24.11
CA GLU A 184 12.98 2.55 24.63
C GLU A 184 12.01 2.27 23.46
N VAL A 185 11.64 1.00 23.25
CA VAL A 185 10.66 0.61 22.23
C VAL A 185 9.25 0.82 22.76
N LEU A 186 8.49 1.70 22.11
CA LEU A 186 7.12 2.08 22.49
C LEU A 186 6.07 1.14 21.89
N THR A 187 6.29 0.63 20.67
CA THR A 187 5.40 -0.33 19.99
C THR A 187 5.84 -1.75 20.29
N LYS A 188 5.16 -2.43 21.22
CA LYS A 188 5.53 -3.79 21.66
C LYS A 188 4.71 -4.86 20.96
N LYS A 189 3.47 -4.55 20.62
CA LYS A 189 2.55 -5.42 19.87
C LYS A 189 2.26 -4.79 18.51
N TRP A 190 1.98 -5.60 17.51
CA TRP A 190 1.54 -5.11 16.20
C TRP A 190 0.26 -4.27 16.29
N THR A 191 -0.63 -4.60 17.24
CA THR A 191 -1.85 -3.82 17.49
C THR A 191 -1.57 -2.39 17.95
N ASP A 192 -0.38 -2.10 18.49
CA ASP A 192 0.07 -0.74 18.88
C ASP A 192 0.14 0.22 17.70
N TRP A 193 0.28 -0.32 16.49
CA TRP A 193 0.32 0.45 15.25
C TRP A 193 -1.04 0.90 14.74
N ILE A 194 -2.13 0.29 15.20
CA ILE A 194 -3.47 0.52 14.64
C ILE A 194 -4.18 1.59 15.45
N ASP A 195 -4.50 2.72 14.83
CA ASP A 195 -5.36 3.74 15.44
C ASP A 195 -6.83 3.50 15.11
N TYR A 196 -7.11 3.08 13.88
CA TYR A 196 -8.45 2.84 13.37
C TYR A 196 -8.43 1.68 12.36
N TRP A 197 -9.47 0.85 12.33
CA TRP A 197 -9.71 -0.04 11.20
C TRP A 197 -11.20 -0.19 10.92
N SER A 198 -11.52 -0.51 9.66
CA SER A 198 -12.88 -0.69 9.20
C SER A 198 -13.00 -1.80 8.16
N VAL A 199 -14.23 -2.28 8.02
CA VAL A 199 -14.60 -3.38 7.13
C VAL A 199 -15.75 -2.95 6.24
N ASP A 200 -15.60 -3.28 4.96
CA ASP A 200 -16.62 -3.25 3.92
C ASP A 200 -16.90 -4.71 3.54
N PHE A 201 -18.10 -5.21 3.86
CA PHE A 201 -18.44 -6.62 3.62
C PHE A 201 -18.86 -6.92 2.18
N ASP A 202 -19.09 -5.89 1.36
CA ASP A 202 -19.41 -6.03 -0.06
C ASP A 202 -18.73 -4.93 -0.89
N PHE A 203 -17.41 -5.08 -1.04
CA PHE A 203 -16.57 -4.08 -1.70
C PHE A 203 -16.95 -3.84 -3.16
N GLU A 204 -17.58 -4.82 -3.82
CA GLU A 204 -17.98 -4.68 -5.23
C GLU A 204 -19.37 -4.04 -5.41
N SER A 205 -20.05 -3.70 -4.32
CA SER A 205 -21.40 -3.12 -4.33
C SER A 205 -21.47 -1.77 -5.06
N LYS A 206 -20.41 -0.95 -4.98
CA LYS A 206 -20.43 0.43 -5.46
C LYS A 206 -19.24 0.76 -6.36
N LYS A 207 -19.51 0.87 -7.66
CA LYS A 207 -18.53 1.28 -8.67
C LYS A 207 -18.16 2.75 -8.55
N GLU A 208 -16.87 3.06 -8.69
CA GLU A 208 -16.41 4.44 -8.77
C GLU A 208 -16.66 5.01 -10.18
N ILE A 209 -17.60 5.95 -10.29
CA ILE A 209 -18.02 6.54 -11.56
C ILE A 209 -17.55 7.99 -11.63
N VAL A 210 -16.80 8.33 -12.68
CA VAL A 210 -16.37 9.71 -12.96
C VAL A 210 -17.15 10.28 -14.14
N ARG A 211 -17.37 11.60 -14.10
CA ARG A 211 -18.04 12.36 -15.15
C ARG A 211 -17.00 13.04 -16.03
N ILE A 212 -16.88 12.59 -17.27
CA ILE A 212 -15.97 13.15 -18.26
C ILE A 212 -16.76 14.06 -19.20
N PRO A 213 -16.36 15.31 -19.43
CA PRO A 213 -17.06 16.17 -20.37
C PRO A 213 -17.00 15.57 -21.78
N LYS A 214 -18.16 15.44 -22.44
CA LYS A 214 -18.22 15.10 -23.87
C LYS A 214 -17.73 16.30 -24.67
N GLU A 215 -16.92 16.07 -25.69
CA GLU A 215 -16.60 17.15 -26.63
C GLU A 215 -17.91 17.66 -27.27
N PRO A 216 -18.14 18.98 -27.31
CA PRO A 216 -19.34 19.52 -27.92
C PRO A 216 -19.29 19.22 -29.41
N LEU A 217 -20.25 18.43 -29.90
CA LEU A 217 -20.46 18.24 -31.34
C LEU A 217 -20.66 19.62 -31.97
N ARG A 218 -19.72 20.04 -32.82
CA ARG A 218 -19.89 21.21 -33.68
C ARG A 218 -20.65 20.75 -34.92
N GLN A 219 -21.94 21.08 -34.99
CA GLN A 219 -22.69 20.93 -36.23
C GLN A 219 -22.34 22.14 -37.12
N SER A 220 -21.60 21.90 -38.21
CA SER A 220 -21.40 22.91 -39.26
C SER A 220 -22.52 22.78 -40.29
N LYS A 221 -23.16 23.90 -40.67
CA LYS A 221 -24.05 23.93 -41.84
C LYS A 221 -23.24 23.65 -43.10
N ILE A 222 -23.85 22.98 -44.08
CA ILE A 222 -23.26 22.72 -45.41
C ILE A 222 -22.85 24.03 -46.12
N ASP A 223 -23.46 25.17 -45.76
CA ASP A 223 -23.21 26.49 -46.37
C ASP A 223 -22.07 27.31 -45.72
N GLY A 224 -21.42 26.81 -44.66
CA GLY A 224 -20.32 27.50 -43.97
C GLY A 224 -20.72 28.62 -43.00
N SER A 225 -22.01 28.92 -42.82
CA SER A 225 -22.49 29.88 -41.82
C SER A 225 -22.67 29.24 -40.43
N GLN A 226 -22.40 30.01 -39.36
CA GLN A 226 -22.60 29.59 -37.97
C GLN A 226 -23.83 30.30 -37.39
N ASP A 227 -24.85 29.54 -36.98
CA ASP A 227 -26.00 30.02 -36.19
C ASP A 227 -26.19 29.15 -34.94
N PRO A 228 -26.83 29.68 -33.88
CA PRO A 228 -26.36 29.56 -32.52
C PRO A 228 -26.59 28.16 -31.92
N LYS A 229 -25.63 27.76 -31.07
CA LYS A 229 -25.68 26.52 -30.29
C LYS A 229 -26.88 26.54 -29.34
N GLN A 230 -27.87 25.69 -29.60
CA GLN A 230 -28.77 25.27 -28.53
C GLN A 230 -28.01 24.25 -27.67
N LEU A 231 -27.63 24.66 -26.46
CA LEU A 231 -27.03 23.80 -25.44
C LEU A 231 -28.10 22.84 -24.92
N GLU A 232 -28.02 21.57 -25.30
CA GLU A 232 -28.79 20.52 -24.64
C GLU A 232 -27.98 19.87 -23.52
N PHE A 233 -28.65 19.70 -22.38
CA PHE A 233 -28.12 19.13 -21.14
C PHE A 233 -27.85 17.63 -21.30
N ASP A 234 -26.62 17.29 -21.68
CA ASP A 234 -25.82 16.29 -20.94
C ASP A 234 -24.37 16.32 -21.46
N ASN A 235 -23.66 17.35 -21.04
CA ASN A 235 -22.26 17.62 -21.37
C ASN A 235 -21.28 16.59 -20.79
N PHE A 236 -21.73 15.52 -20.13
CA PHE A 236 -20.87 14.56 -19.45
C PHE A 236 -21.23 13.11 -19.81
N LYS A 237 -20.21 12.24 -19.84
CA LYS A 237 -20.34 10.79 -19.89
C LYS A 237 -19.89 10.23 -18.54
N GLU A 238 -20.74 9.41 -17.93
CA GLU A 238 -20.36 8.62 -16.77
C GLU A 238 -19.52 7.42 -17.24
N VAL A 239 -18.31 7.32 -16.73
CA VAL A 239 -17.36 6.25 -17.04
C VAL A 239 -16.93 5.62 -15.73
N TRP A 240 -17.08 4.30 -15.65
CA TRP A 240 -16.52 3.54 -14.53
C TRP A 240 -14.99 3.57 -14.63
N THR A 241 -14.33 3.89 -13.52
CA THR A 241 -12.86 3.97 -13.45
C THR A 241 -12.19 2.59 -13.44
N GLY A 242 -12.96 1.52 -13.22
CA GLY A 242 -12.44 0.19 -12.92
C GLY A 242 -12.30 -0.10 -11.43
N ASN A 243 -12.45 0.93 -10.57
CA ASN A 243 -12.36 0.80 -9.12
C ASN A 243 -13.74 0.78 -8.44
N TYR A 244 -13.72 0.47 -7.15
CA TYR A 244 -14.90 0.48 -6.29
C TYR A 244 -14.71 1.47 -5.14
N ILE A 245 -15.82 2.03 -4.67
CA ILE A 245 -15.86 2.94 -3.54
C ILE A 245 -15.95 2.10 -2.27
N PHE A 246 -14.97 2.28 -1.37
CA PHE A 246 -15.01 1.65 -0.05
C PHE A 246 -16.17 2.20 0.78
N GLU A 247 -17.07 1.33 1.19
CA GLU A 247 -18.18 1.67 2.09
C GLU A 247 -17.90 1.13 3.49
N ASN A 248 -17.75 2.04 4.45
CA ASN A 248 -17.49 1.66 5.83
C ASN A 248 -18.78 1.14 6.48
N GLU A 249 -18.84 -0.16 6.73
CA GLU A 249 -20.00 -0.83 7.33
C GLU A 249 -19.77 -1.21 8.80
N TRP A 250 -18.51 -1.37 9.20
CA TRP A 250 -18.10 -1.60 10.57
C TRP A 250 -16.72 -0.98 10.83
N GLN A 251 -16.47 -0.51 12.05
CA GLN A 251 -15.19 0.10 12.42
C GLN A 251 -14.85 -0.08 13.90
N SER A 252 -13.56 -0.05 14.22
CA SER A 252 -13.03 0.05 15.58
C SER A 252 -11.86 1.01 15.63
N PHE A 253 -11.70 1.73 16.74
CA PHE A 253 -10.66 2.74 16.90
C PHE A 253 -10.20 2.89 18.35
N ARG A 254 -8.99 3.42 18.52
CA ARG A 254 -8.42 3.70 19.84
C ARG A 254 -9.17 4.84 20.53
N THR A 255 -9.65 4.60 21.76
CA THR A 255 -10.30 5.66 22.54
C THR A 255 -9.33 6.36 23.48
N LYS A 256 -9.38 7.70 23.55
CA LYS A 256 -8.48 8.52 24.40
C LYS A 256 -8.57 8.24 25.91
N LYS A 257 -9.64 7.58 26.40
CA LYS A 257 -9.76 7.17 27.81
C LYS A 257 -8.69 6.15 28.22
N ALA A 258 -8.16 5.39 27.26
CA ALA A 258 -7.06 4.45 27.44
C ALA A 258 -5.73 5.12 27.84
N PHE A 259 -5.52 6.38 27.43
CA PHE A 259 -4.25 7.08 27.66
C PHE A 259 -4.07 7.57 29.11
N ARG A 260 -5.17 7.83 29.83
CA ARG A 260 -5.13 8.32 31.23
C ARG A 260 -5.04 7.22 32.29
N SER A 261 -5.38 5.98 31.95
CA SER A 261 -5.45 4.85 32.90
C SER A 261 -4.26 3.90 32.80
N GLY A 262 -3.30 4.14 31.89
CA GLY A 262 -2.17 3.24 31.64
C GLY A 262 -2.57 1.87 31.08
N LYS A 263 -3.86 1.70 30.71
CA LYS A 263 -4.40 0.52 30.04
C LYS A 263 -4.84 0.96 28.65
N PHE A 264 -4.06 0.60 27.64
CA PHE A 264 -4.54 0.58 26.27
C PHE A 264 -5.85 -0.23 26.26
N GLN A 265 -6.97 0.44 26.02
CA GLN A 265 -8.22 -0.27 25.78
C GLN A 265 -8.06 -0.88 24.40
N ASP A 266 -7.92 -2.20 24.36
CA ASP A 266 -7.57 -2.93 23.16
C ASP A 266 -8.61 -2.66 22.06
N ILE A 267 -8.12 -2.40 20.85
CA ILE A 267 -8.95 -2.32 19.66
C ILE A 267 -9.65 -3.67 19.47
N GLU A 268 -10.91 -3.65 19.05
CA GLU A 268 -11.60 -4.91 18.73
C GLU A 268 -10.96 -5.50 17.49
N LEU A 269 -10.43 -6.72 17.59
CA LEU A 269 -9.77 -7.40 16.46
C LEU A 269 -10.74 -8.22 15.62
N ILE A 270 -11.99 -8.37 16.06
CA ILE A 270 -13.02 -9.12 15.34
C ILE A 270 -14.19 -8.19 15.08
N SER A 271 -14.60 -8.08 13.82
CA SER A 271 -15.77 -7.31 13.44
C SER A 271 -17.06 -7.92 13.99
N ALA A 272 -18.13 -7.12 14.01
CA ALA A 272 -19.46 -7.68 14.20
C ALA A 272 -19.76 -8.73 13.11
N PHE A 273 -20.54 -9.74 13.47
CA PHE A 273 -21.09 -10.68 12.50
C PHE A 273 -22.14 -9.97 11.66
N LYS A 274 -22.03 -10.10 10.35
CA LYS A 274 -22.98 -9.55 9.39
C LYS A 274 -23.60 -10.67 8.58
N GLU A 275 -24.93 -10.64 8.46
CA GLU A 275 -25.65 -11.53 7.56
C GLU A 275 -25.32 -11.20 6.11
N VAL A 276 -24.93 -12.21 5.36
CA VAL A 276 -24.53 -12.08 3.96
C VAL A 276 -25.11 -13.22 3.12
N PRO A 277 -25.45 -12.97 1.84
CA PRO A 277 -25.98 -14.00 0.95
C PRO A 277 -24.91 -15.05 0.65
N LYS A 278 -25.35 -16.27 0.34
CA LYS A 278 -24.46 -17.34 -0.11
C LYS A 278 -23.85 -16.98 -1.47
N GLY A 279 -22.53 -17.09 -1.59
CA GLY A 279 -21.82 -16.81 -2.82
C GLY A 279 -20.37 -16.42 -2.58
N LYS A 280 -19.69 -16.12 -3.68
CA LYS A 280 -18.38 -15.46 -3.63
C LYS A 280 -18.61 -13.96 -3.48
N MET A 281 -17.90 -13.35 -2.55
CA MET A 281 -17.88 -11.90 -2.35
C MET A 281 -16.47 -11.43 -2.04
N LYS A 282 -16.23 -10.12 -2.22
CA LYS A 282 -14.99 -9.47 -1.83
C LYS A 282 -15.25 -8.56 -0.65
N ILE A 283 -14.49 -8.78 0.41
CA ILE A 283 -14.53 -7.98 1.63
C ILE A 283 -13.28 -7.11 1.64
N ALA A 284 -13.43 -5.81 1.83
CA ALA A 284 -12.30 -4.90 1.98
C ALA A 284 -12.10 -4.54 3.44
N VAL A 285 -10.84 -4.46 3.85
CA VAL A 285 -10.42 -4.11 5.20
C VAL A 285 -9.45 -2.95 5.09
N LYS A 286 -9.76 -1.84 5.75
CA LYS A 286 -8.92 -0.64 5.79
C LYS A 286 -8.37 -0.46 7.20
N VAL A 287 -7.06 -0.34 7.32
CA VAL A 287 -6.36 -0.07 8.57
C VAL A 287 -5.69 1.29 8.44
N ILE A 288 -5.90 2.17 9.41
CA ILE A 288 -5.21 3.45 9.54
C ILE A 288 -4.27 3.34 10.73
N ASP A 289 -2.99 3.62 10.46
CA ASP A 289 -1.96 3.57 11.49
C ASP A 289 -1.96 4.81 12.40
N ILE A 290 -1.17 4.76 13.47
CA ILE A 290 -0.98 5.87 14.42
C ILE A 290 -0.39 7.16 13.81
N PHE A 291 0.11 7.10 12.57
CA PHE A 291 0.58 8.26 11.81
C PHE A 291 -0.45 8.76 10.78
N GLY A 292 -1.59 8.08 10.66
CA GLY A 292 -2.68 8.43 9.76
C GLY A 292 -2.52 7.89 8.34
N ASN A 293 -1.54 7.01 8.06
CA ASN A 293 -1.47 6.36 6.75
C ASN A 293 -2.49 5.23 6.70
N ASP A 294 -3.23 5.14 5.60
CA ASP A 294 -4.18 4.06 5.39
C ASP A 294 -3.59 2.94 4.53
N THR A 295 -3.91 1.71 4.89
CA THR A 295 -3.61 0.49 4.13
C THR A 295 -4.92 -0.24 3.89
N THR A 296 -5.18 -0.67 2.66
CA THR A 296 -6.41 -1.39 2.31
C THR A 296 -6.08 -2.78 1.75
N LYS A 297 -6.75 -3.82 2.27
CA LYS A 297 -6.67 -5.19 1.76
C LYS A 297 -8.05 -5.68 1.35
N VAL A 298 -8.14 -6.26 0.17
CA VAL A 298 -9.36 -6.92 -0.31
C VAL A 298 -9.16 -8.43 -0.25
N VAL A 299 -10.12 -9.16 0.31
CA VAL A 299 -10.09 -10.62 0.42
C VAL A 299 -11.33 -11.21 -0.25
N GLU A 300 -11.12 -12.21 -1.11
CA GLU A 300 -12.22 -13.01 -1.67
C GLU A 300 -12.65 -14.06 -0.63
N VAL A 301 -13.93 -14.08 -0.30
CA VAL A 301 -14.53 -15.01 0.66
C VAL A 301 -15.64 -15.78 -0.03
N ASN A 302 -15.69 -17.09 0.20
CA ASN A 302 -16.76 -17.96 -0.27
C ASN A 302 -17.61 -18.40 0.92
N ILE A 303 -18.87 -17.96 0.93
CA ILE A 303 -19.81 -18.05 2.06
C ILE A 303 -20.58 -19.38 2.09
#